data_AF-A0A0D1DAI0-F1
#
_entry.id   AF-A0A0D1DAI0-F1
#
_cell.length_a   1.000
_cell.length_b   1.000
_cell.length_c   1.000
_cell.angle_alpha   90.00
_cell.angle_beta   90.00
_cell.angle_gamma   90.00
#
_symmetry.space_group_name_H-M   'P 1'
#
loop_
_entity.id
_entity.type
_entity.pdbx_description
1 polymer ?
#
loop_
_entity_poly.entity_id
_entity_poly.type
_entity_poly.pdbx_seq_one_letter_code
_entity_poly.pdbx_strand_id
1 'polypeptide(L)' 'MYRLIPLILLLTACQGAGPEAAVTTPEAADPRLPAAVLASLPQDVPPTDVRQQDGCWVYDLAGLTIPVTRNGVPICL' A
#
# COMPACT_ATOMS: atom_id res chain seq x y z
N MET A 1 22.59 21.30 -47.88
CA MET A 1 23.28 22.45 -47.23
C MET A 1 23.79 22.01 -45.86
N TYR A 2 24.91 22.57 -45.39
CA TYR A 2 25.56 22.20 -44.13
C TYR A 2 24.96 22.90 -42.90
N ARG A 3 24.99 22.21 -41.73
CA ARG A 3 25.40 22.66 -40.38
C ARG A 3 24.94 21.60 -39.35
N LEU A 4 25.80 20.84 -38.64
CA LEU A 4 26.78 21.22 -37.60
C LEU A 4 26.20 22.04 -36.43
N ILE A 5 25.61 21.33 -35.45
CA ILE A 5 26.00 21.24 -34.01
C ILE A 5 26.69 22.52 -33.46
N PRO A 6 26.18 23.17 -32.36
CA PRO A 6 26.37 22.61 -31.01
C PRO A 6 25.38 22.98 -29.85
N LEU A 7 25.34 22.08 -28.86
CA LEU A 7 25.47 22.30 -27.41
C LEU A 7 24.85 23.55 -26.73
N ILE A 8 23.66 23.40 -26.13
CA ILE A 8 23.16 24.14 -24.94
C ILE A 8 22.23 23.14 -24.22
N LEU A 9 22.42 22.60 -23.00
CA LEU A 9 23.15 23.02 -21.79
C LEU A 9 22.45 24.15 -21.00
N LEU A 10 21.32 23.82 -20.36
CA LEU A 10 20.59 24.51 -19.27
C LEU A 10 19.40 23.57 -18.91
N LEU A 11 19.22 23.00 -17.72
CA LEU A 11 19.72 23.31 -16.37
C LEU A 11 19.20 24.63 -15.77
N THR A 12 17.89 24.87 -15.95
CA THR A 12 17.06 25.78 -15.12
C THR A 12 15.66 25.17 -15.02
N ALA A 13 15.27 24.52 -13.92
CA ALA A 13 14.91 25.16 -12.64
C ALA A 13 13.76 26.19 -12.81
N CYS A 14 12.53 25.69 -12.91
CA CYS A 14 11.33 26.47 -12.61
C CYS A 14 10.55 25.73 -11.51
N GLN A 15 10.73 26.15 -10.26
CA GLN A 15 9.92 25.66 -9.14
C GLN A 15 8.64 26.48 -9.06
N GLY A 16 7.49 25.82 -8.89
CA GLY A 16 6.21 26.53 -8.79
C GLY A 16 5.00 25.61 -8.66
N ALA A 17 4.82 25.04 -7.46
CA ALA A 17 3.56 24.55 -6.87
C ALA A 17 2.57 23.71 -7.72
N GLY A 18 2.30 22.48 -7.28
CA GLY A 18 0.98 21.85 -7.48
C GLY A 18 -0.08 22.50 -6.55
N PRO A 19 -1.22 21.85 -6.24
CA PRO A 19 -1.66 20.50 -6.62
C PRO A 19 -2.38 20.54 -7.99
N GLU A 20 -3.00 19.48 -8.53
CA GLU A 20 -3.33 18.15 -7.98
C GLU A 20 -2.85 17.01 -8.89
N ALA A 21 -2.52 15.88 -8.26
CA ALA A 21 -2.77 14.57 -8.84
C ALA A 21 -4.00 14.01 -8.12
N ALA A 22 -5.10 13.80 -8.85
CA ALA A 22 -6.24 13.04 -8.36
C ALA A 22 -5.81 11.57 -8.25
N VAL A 23 -5.01 11.28 -7.23
CA VAL A 23 -4.77 9.93 -6.76
C VAL A 23 -6.15 9.43 -6.36
N THR A 24 -6.72 8.56 -7.16
CA THR A 24 -7.76 7.64 -6.70
C THR A 24 -7.09 6.75 -5.66
N THR A 25 -6.94 7.27 -4.44
CA THR A 25 -6.81 6.45 -3.25
C THR A 25 -8.15 5.74 -3.12
N PRO A 26 -8.25 4.42 -3.35
CA PRO A 26 -9.29 3.67 -2.68
C PRO A 26 -9.12 3.90 -1.17
N GLU A 27 -10.06 4.67 -0.63
CA GLU A 27 -10.52 4.68 0.76
C GLU A 27 -9.56 4.06 1.80
N ALA A 28 -8.78 4.92 2.48
CA ALA A 28 -8.30 4.74 3.86
C ALA A 28 -8.06 3.29 4.38
N ALA A 29 -7.10 2.58 3.81
CA ALA A 29 -6.50 1.38 4.44
C ALA A 29 -5.34 1.75 5.40
N ASP A 30 -5.61 2.61 6.38
CA ASP A 30 -4.78 2.76 7.60
C ASP A 30 -5.74 2.58 8.79
N PRO A 31 -5.55 1.51 9.56
CA PRO A 31 -4.56 1.60 10.62
C PRO A 31 -3.43 0.61 10.39
N ARG A 32 -2.18 1.06 10.59
CA ARG A 32 -0.97 0.24 10.77
C ARG A 32 -1.31 -1.11 11.39
N LEU A 33 -1.38 -2.16 10.58
CA LEU A 33 -1.77 -3.49 11.07
C LEU A 33 -0.85 -3.84 12.24
N PRO A 34 -1.38 -4.39 13.35
CA PRO A 34 -0.55 -4.75 14.48
C PRO A 34 0.60 -5.63 14.02
N ALA A 35 1.84 -5.39 14.48
CA ALA A 35 2.99 -6.17 14.03
C ALA A 35 2.82 -7.69 14.24
N ALA A 36 2.03 -8.08 15.25
CA ALA A 36 1.63 -9.47 15.48
C ALA A 36 0.70 -10.05 14.39
N VAL A 37 -0.18 -9.22 13.81
CA VAL A 37 -1.04 -9.58 12.66
C VAL A 37 -0.15 -9.73 11.43
N LEU A 38 0.64 -8.71 11.09
CA LEU A 38 1.56 -8.75 9.93
C LEU A 38 2.52 -9.96 9.97
N ALA A 39 3.09 -10.27 11.13
CA ALA A 39 3.98 -11.42 11.30
C ALA A 39 3.27 -12.79 11.29
N SER A 40 1.93 -12.82 11.33
CA SER A 40 1.11 -14.04 11.30
C SER A 40 0.34 -14.21 9.98
N LEU A 41 0.45 -13.27 9.04
CA LEU A 41 -0.16 -13.40 7.71
C LEU A 41 0.65 -14.37 6.83
N PRO A 42 -0.03 -15.12 5.94
CA PRO A 42 0.65 -15.81 4.84
C PRO A 42 1.36 -14.81 3.93
N GLN A 43 2.47 -15.22 3.30
CA GLN A 43 3.26 -14.32 2.44
C GLN A 43 2.50 -13.86 1.18
N ASP A 44 1.53 -14.66 0.72
CA ASP A 44 0.72 -14.39 -0.46
C ASP A 44 -0.53 -13.52 -0.18
N VAL A 45 -0.77 -13.15 1.10
CA VAL A 45 -1.90 -12.30 1.50
C VAL A 45 -1.41 -10.86 1.66
N PRO A 46 -1.84 -9.91 0.81
CA PRO A 46 -1.44 -8.53 0.95
C PRO A 46 -2.11 -7.92 2.20
N PRO A 47 -1.42 -7.02 2.94
CA PRO A 47 -1.99 -6.39 4.13
C PRO A 47 -3.31 -5.61 3.89
N THR A 48 -3.61 -5.26 2.65
CA THR A 48 -4.85 -4.60 2.21
C THR A 48 -6.08 -5.49 2.31
N ASP A 49 -5.92 -6.81 2.19
CA ASP A 49 -7.03 -7.77 2.20
C ASP A 49 -7.41 -8.20 3.63
N VAL A 50 -6.72 -7.63 4.61
CA VAL A 50 -6.89 -7.89 6.04
C VAL A 50 -7.74 -6.79 6.66
N ARG A 51 -8.81 -7.19 7.33
CA ARG A 51 -9.74 -6.30 8.02
C ARG A 51 -10.01 -6.78 9.44
N GLN A 52 -10.73 -5.96 10.19
CA GLN A 52 -11.33 -6.39 11.45
C GLN A 52 -12.78 -6.81 11.22
N GLN A 53 -13.17 -7.93 11.81
CA GLN A 53 -14.52 -8.46 11.81
C GLN A 53 -14.81 -9.09 13.19
N ASP A 54 -15.93 -8.70 13.80
CA ASP A 54 -16.35 -9.19 15.13
C ASP A 54 -15.25 -9.07 16.22
N GLY A 55 -14.45 -7.99 16.14
CA GLY A 55 -13.30 -7.73 17.03
C GLY A 55 -12.01 -8.48 16.65
N CYS A 56 -12.09 -9.47 15.76
CA CYS A 56 -10.95 -10.28 15.33
C CYS A 56 -10.37 -9.80 13.99
N TRP A 57 -9.06 -10.00 13.78
CA TRP A 57 -8.42 -9.76 12.49
C TRP A 57 -8.67 -10.95 11.56
N VAL A 58 -9.15 -10.67 10.35
CA VAL A 58 -9.48 -11.66 9.32
C VAL A 58 -8.93 -11.21 7.96
N TYR A 59 -8.67 -12.15 7.08
CA TYR A 59 -8.32 -11.89 5.67
C TYR A 59 -9.17 -12.78 4.77
N ASP A 60 -9.47 -12.32 3.55
CA ASP A 60 -10.12 -13.18 2.57
C ASP A 60 -9.09 -13.91 1.71
N LEU A 61 -9.31 -15.20 1.48
CA LEU A 61 -8.53 -16.02 0.56
C LEU A 61 -9.49 -16.90 -0.23
N ALA A 62 -9.49 -16.76 -1.56
CA ALA A 62 -10.35 -17.52 -2.48
C ALA A 62 -11.87 -17.49 -2.12
N GLY A 63 -12.35 -16.38 -1.54
CA GLY A 63 -13.75 -16.22 -1.11
C GLY A 63 -14.07 -16.83 0.26
N LEU A 64 -13.07 -17.34 0.98
CA LEU A 64 -13.18 -17.74 2.39
C LEU A 64 -12.59 -16.64 3.28
N THR A 65 -13.34 -16.21 4.29
CA THR A 65 -12.83 -15.33 5.33
C THR A 65 -12.11 -16.17 6.39
N ILE A 66 -10.81 -15.95 6.56
CA ILE A 66 -9.92 -16.72 7.43
C ILE A 66 -9.44 -15.82 8.58
N PRO A 67 -9.54 -16.25 9.85
CA PRO A 67 -8.97 -15.48 10.97
C PRO A 67 -7.44 -15.48 10.91
N VAL A 68 -6.83 -14.32 11.18
CA VAL A 68 -5.39 -14.24 11.42
C VAL A 68 -5.12 -14.87 12.78
N THR A 69 -4.37 -15.96 12.80
CA THR A 69 -4.05 -16.69 14.04
C THR A 69 -2.57 -16.61 14.39
N ARG A 70 -2.27 -16.38 15.68
CA ARG A 70 -0.92 -16.50 16.23
C ARG A 70 -0.86 -17.75 17.10
N ASN A 71 0.03 -18.69 16.77
CA ASN A 71 0.13 -19.99 17.46
C ASN A 71 -1.21 -20.76 17.51
N GLY A 72 -2.05 -20.63 16.48
CA GLY A 72 -3.38 -21.27 16.42
C GLY A 72 -4.50 -20.54 17.17
N VAL A 73 -4.22 -19.41 17.82
CA VAL A 73 -5.23 -18.56 18.50
C VAL A 73 -5.55 -17.34 17.62
N PRO A 74 -6.83 -17.03 17.33
CA PRO A 74 -7.19 -15.84 16.55
C PRO A 74 -6.75 -14.54 17.27
N ILE A 75 -6.23 -13.58 16.51
CA ILE A 75 -5.83 -12.28 17.04
C ILE A 75 -7.06 -11.37 17.05
N CYS A 76 -7.54 -10.99 18.22
CA CYS A 76 -8.68 -10.08 18.41
C CYS A 76 -8.30 -8.92 19.35
N LEU A 77 -9.03 -7.80 19.25
CA LEU A 77 -8.89 -6.62 20.12
C LEU A 77 -9.72 -6.72 21.39
#